data_AF-A0A7U6KR96-F1
#
_entry.id   AF-A0A7U6KR96-F1
#
_cell.length_a   1.000
_cell.length_b   1.000
_cell.length_c   1.000
_cell.angle_alpha   90.00
_cell.angle_beta   90.00
_cell.angle_gamma   90.00
#
_symmetry.space_group_name_H-M   'P 1'
#
loop_
_entity.id
_entity.type
_entity.pdbx_description
1 polymer ?
#
loop_
_entity_poly.entity_id
_entity_poly.type
_entity_poly.pdbx_seq_one_letter_code
_entity_poly.pdbx_strand_id
1 'polypeptide(L)'
;MKKIVIAAEVFSSNLGDYAIYDSLSTLLSSRDIEAIPLDISFRRGFPVSSTDSKSKLTNSSWKSLIPKKIKHHKLTQYMITHAMWYLVHRQDITNYWSELISSSDAVIIGGGQLLTDTSAGFLTKLALITDIANEFNKPICILGCGVGSELSSKAQKMLKSSEFCKICFFERF
;
A
#
# COMPACT_ATOMS: atom_id res chain seq x y z
N MET A 1 -9.95 19.86 -12.28
CA MET A 1 -8.75 19.04 -11.99
C MET A 1 -9.20 17.64 -11.60
N LYS A 2 -8.74 16.62 -12.32
CA LYS A 2 -9.03 15.22 -11.98
C LYS A 2 -8.10 14.74 -10.85
N LYS A 3 -8.53 13.75 -10.09
CA LYS A 3 -7.78 13.18 -8.96
C LYS A 3 -7.52 11.69 -9.20
N ILE A 4 -6.28 11.27 -9.18
CA ILE A 4 -5.90 9.87 -9.30
C ILE A 4 -5.14 9.44 -8.06
N VAL A 5 -5.59 8.36 -7.42
CA VAL A 5 -4.84 7.73 -6.34
C VAL A 5 -3.74 6.86 -6.93
N ILE A 6 -2.50 7.06 -6.47
CA ILE A 6 -1.36 6.19 -6.79
C ILE A 6 -1.07 5.33 -5.57
N ALA A 7 -1.46 4.05 -5.65
CA ALA A 7 -1.12 3.04 -4.67
C ALA A 7 0.29 2.48 -4.97
N ALA A 8 1.26 2.84 -4.16
CA ALA A 8 2.68 2.48 -4.33
C ALA A 8 3.40 2.37 -2.96
N GLU A 9 4.70 2.03 -2.98
CA GLU A 9 5.58 2.17 -1.81
C GLU A 9 6.13 3.61 -1.67
N VAL A 10 5.26 4.62 -1.74
CA VAL A 10 5.62 6.05 -1.87
C VAL A 10 6.61 6.52 -0.81
N PHE A 11 6.39 6.15 0.46
CA PHE A 11 7.20 6.62 1.59
C PHE A 11 8.25 5.59 2.03
N SER A 12 8.67 4.69 1.14
CA SER A 12 9.75 3.76 1.45
C SER A 12 11.08 4.49 1.60
N SER A 13 12.03 3.84 2.28
CA SER A 13 13.41 4.32 2.33
C SER A 13 14.17 4.07 1.03
N ASN A 14 13.56 3.36 0.06
CA ASN A 14 14.16 3.08 -1.24
C ASN A 14 13.87 4.25 -2.19
N LEU A 15 14.93 4.95 -2.58
CA LEU A 15 14.85 6.09 -3.49
C LEU A 15 14.18 5.72 -4.82
N GLY A 16 14.32 4.48 -5.28
CA GLY A 16 13.70 4.02 -6.52
C GLY A 16 12.18 4.04 -6.49
N ASP A 17 11.56 3.67 -5.36
CA ASP A 17 10.10 3.65 -5.24
C ASP A 17 9.54 5.08 -5.27
N TYR A 18 10.21 6.01 -4.57
CA TYR A 18 9.84 7.41 -4.62
C TYR A 18 10.08 8.02 -6.00
N ALA A 19 11.19 7.72 -6.66
CA ALA A 19 11.48 8.23 -8.01
C ALA A 19 10.41 7.81 -9.04
N ILE A 20 9.87 6.59 -8.93
CA ILE A 20 8.77 6.13 -9.78
C ILE A 20 7.49 6.91 -9.48
N TYR A 21 7.15 7.07 -8.19
CA TYR A 21 6.00 7.87 -7.78
C TYR A 21 6.11 9.33 -8.25
N ASP A 22 7.26 9.96 -8.07
CA ASP A 22 7.53 11.36 -8.43
C ASP A 22 7.44 11.57 -9.96
N SER A 23 8.01 10.64 -10.73
CA SER A 23 7.92 10.66 -12.20
C SER A 23 6.48 10.54 -12.67
N LEU A 24 5.70 9.62 -12.09
CA LEU A 24 4.29 9.43 -12.43
C LEU A 24 3.44 10.64 -12.02
N SER A 25 3.69 11.19 -10.84
CA SER A 25 3.00 12.37 -10.32
C SER A 25 3.26 13.60 -11.19
N THR A 26 4.50 13.78 -11.64
CA THR A 26 4.89 14.84 -12.59
C THR A 26 4.18 14.69 -13.93
N LEU A 27 4.11 13.45 -14.46
CA LEU A 27 3.43 13.13 -15.71
C LEU A 27 1.90 13.35 -15.67
N LEU A 28 1.28 13.12 -14.51
CA LEU A 28 -0.13 13.40 -14.28
C LEU A 28 -0.37 14.91 -14.12
N SER A 29 0.49 15.59 -13.36
CA SER A 29 0.43 17.03 -13.16
C SER A 29 0.53 17.80 -14.47
N SER A 30 1.37 17.34 -15.41
CA SER A 30 1.48 17.94 -16.75
C SER A 30 0.20 17.81 -17.59
N ARG A 31 -0.80 17.07 -17.12
CA ARG A 31 -2.12 16.88 -17.75
C ARG A 31 -3.28 17.43 -16.90
N ASP A 32 -3.01 18.29 -15.93
CA ASP A 32 -4.00 18.82 -14.97
C ASP A 32 -4.71 17.71 -14.15
N ILE A 33 -3.93 16.68 -13.77
CA ILE A 33 -4.36 15.58 -12.93
C ILE A 33 -3.56 15.61 -11.63
N GLU A 34 -4.26 15.71 -10.50
CA GLU A 34 -3.69 15.62 -9.16
C GLU A 34 -3.39 14.16 -8.81
N ALA A 35 -2.16 13.89 -8.39
CA ALA A 35 -1.71 12.58 -7.93
C ALA A 35 -1.78 12.49 -6.40
N ILE A 36 -2.68 11.65 -5.88
CA ILE A 36 -2.86 11.42 -4.45
C ILE A 36 -2.04 10.20 -4.04
N PRO A 37 -1.04 10.34 -3.15
CA PRO A 37 -0.25 9.20 -2.71
C PRO A 37 -1.04 8.29 -1.77
N LEU A 38 -1.04 6.98 -2.04
CA LEU A 38 -1.50 5.94 -1.14
C LEU A 38 -0.34 4.96 -0.92
N ASP A 39 0.21 4.96 0.29
CA ASP A 39 1.30 4.05 0.64
C ASP A 39 0.76 2.67 1.02
N ILE A 40 1.14 1.65 0.25
CA ILE A 40 0.70 0.26 0.44
C ILE A 40 1.23 -0.31 1.78
N SER A 41 2.34 0.20 2.27
CA SER A 41 2.89 -0.14 3.60
C SER A 41 2.28 0.69 4.73
N PHE A 42 1.25 1.48 4.42
CA PHE A 42 0.50 2.34 5.35
C PHE A 42 1.39 3.34 6.11
N ARG A 43 2.50 3.75 5.48
CA ARG A 43 3.31 4.86 5.97
C ARG A 43 2.57 6.17 5.70
N ARG A 44 2.65 7.12 6.64
CA ARG A 44 1.93 8.40 6.57
C ARG A 44 2.92 9.57 6.45
N GLY A 45 3.79 9.51 5.44
CA GLY A 45 4.86 10.48 5.20
C GLY A 45 6.26 9.86 5.26
N PHE A 46 7.25 10.57 4.72
CA PHE A 46 8.65 10.17 4.80
C PHE A 46 9.13 10.18 6.26
N PRO A 47 10.05 9.26 6.64
CA PRO A 47 10.75 9.39 7.91
C PRO A 47 11.50 10.72 7.90
N VAL A 48 10.98 11.70 8.64
CA VAL A 48 11.68 12.96 8.87
C VAL A 48 12.96 12.60 9.62
N SER A 49 14.11 12.84 8.99
CA SER A 49 15.41 12.73 9.63
C SER A 49 15.59 13.90 10.61
N SER A 50 14.80 13.91 11.67
CA SER A 50 14.87 14.92 12.73
C SER A 50 15.37 14.24 14.00
N THR A 51 16.63 14.50 14.30
CA THR A 51 17.11 14.71 15.67
C THR A 51 16.03 15.50 16.44
N ASP A 52 15.67 15.01 17.62
CA ASP A 52 14.68 15.58 18.53
C ASP A 52 13.21 15.61 18.05
N SER A 53 12.46 14.58 18.45
CA SER A 53 11.35 14.76 19.40
C SER A 53 10.73 13.41 19.75
N LYS A 54 10.94 13.00 21.00
CA LYS A 54 10.20 11.89 21.63
C LYS A 54 8.71 12.26 21.69
N SER A 55 7.93 11.93 20.66
CA SER A 55 6.48 11.76 20.86
C SER A 55 6.29 10.43 21.61
N LYS A 56 6.33 10.50 22.94
CA LYS A 56 5.78 9.44 23.80
C LYS A 56 4.29 9.34 23.47
N LEU A 57 3.93 8.44 22.56
CA LEU A 57 2.57 7.92 22.47
C LEU A 57 2.34 7.06 23.72
N THR A 58 1.82 7.69 24.77
CA THR A 58 1.34 7.03 25.99
C THR A 58 0.04 6.29 25.70
N ASN A 59 0.10 5.14 25.04
CA ASN A 59 -0.99 4.16 25.07
C ASN A 59 -0.73 3.17 26.21
N SER A 60 -1.07 3.61 27.42
CA SER A 60 -0.89 2.91 28.70
C SER A 60 -2.20 2.31 29.25
N SER A 61 -3.13 1.86 28.41
CA SER A 61 -4.40 1.30 28.91
C SER A 61 -4.66 -0.16 28.54
N TRP A 62 -4.06 -0.70 27.47
CA TRP A 62 -4.33 -2.09 27.04
C TRP A 62 -3.23 -3.09 27.43
N LYS A 63 -2.05 -2.62 27.82
CA LYS A 63 -0.92 -3.48 28.26
C LYS A 63 -1.17 -4.16 29.62
N SER A 64 -2.24 -3.82 30.33
CA SER A 64 -2.57 -4.31 31.68
C SER A 64 -3.36 -5.62 31.67
N LEU A 65 -4.03 -5.98 30.58
CA LEU A 65 -4.90 -7.17 30.51
C LEU A 65 -4.19 -8.43 29.99
N ILE A 66 -2.95 -8.30 29.49
CA ILE A 66 -2.19 -9.44 28.96
C ILE A 66 -1.36 -10.05 30.09
N PRO A 67 -1.63 -11.30 30.51
CA PRO A 67 -0.93 -11.95 31.62
C PRO A 67 0.59 -11.97 31.38
N LYS A 68 1.35 -11.55 32.40
CA LYS A 68 2.81 -11.28 32.32
C LYS A 68 3.66 -12.44 31.80
N LYS A 69 3.16 -13.69 31.86
CA LYS A 69 3.86 -14.89 31.37
C LYS A 69 3.89 -15.02 29.84
N ILE A 70 2.93 -14.44 29.12
CA ILE A 70 2.87 -14.46 27.63
C ILE A 70 3.77 -13.37 27.03
N LYS A 71 4.09 -12.33 27.80
CA LYS A 71 4.91 -11.20 27.39
C LYS A 71 6.37 -11.53 27.11
N HIS A 72 6.91 -12.70 27.45
CA HIS A 72 8.36 -12.96 27.31
C HIS A 72 8.75 -13.83 26.12
N HIS A 73 7.80 -14.41 25.40
CA HIS A 73 8.12 -15.28 24.27
C HIS A 73 8.12 -14.47 22.96
N LYS A 74 9.31 -14.30 22.36
CA LYS A 74 9.53 -13.44 21.16
C LYS A 74 8.61 -13.80 20.00
N LEU A 75 8.37 -15.09 19.77
CA LEU A 75 7.48 -15.56 18.72
C LEU A 75 6.02 -15.15 18.97
N THR A 76 5.59 -15.16 20.23
CA THR A 76 4.21 -14.81 20.60
C THR A 76 4.00 -13.30 20.52
N GLN A 77 4.99 -12.50 20.90
CA GLN A 77 4.96 -11.06 20.64
C GLN A 77 4.93 -10.75 19.14
N TYR A 78 5.71 -11.47 18.33
CA TYR A 78 5.72 -11.32 16.87
C TYR A 78 4.34 -11.63 16.27
N MET A 79 3.76 -12.78 16.65
CA MET A 79 2.43 -13.21 16.20
C MET A 79 1.33 -12.28 16.69
N ILE A 80 1.37 -11.82 17.95
CA ILE A 80 0.38 -10.86 18.49
C ILE A 80 0.50 -9.50 17.80
N THR A 81 1.71 -9.03 17.51
CA THR A 81 1.92 -7.76 16.80
C THR A 81 1.41 -7.86 15.37
N HIS A 82 1.70 -8.98 14.69
CA HIS A 82 1.16 -9.26 13.35
C HIS A 82 -0.36 -9.41 13.35
N ALA A 83 -0.93 -10.12 14.33
CA ALA A 83 -2.36 -10.31 14.46
C ALA A 83 -3.08 -9.01 14.83
N MET A 84 -2.53 -8.19 15.72
CA MET A 84 -3.06 -6.87 16.06
C MET A 84 -2.96 -5.90 14.88
N TRP A 85 -1.88 -5.98 14.08
CA TRP A 85 -1.79 -5.25 12.83
C TRP A 85 -2.92 -5.69 11.87
N TYR A 86 -3.15 -6.99 11.74
CA TYR A 86 -4.17 -7.55 10.86
C TYR A 86 -5.62 -7.33 11.34
N LEU A 87 -5.86 -7.31 12.65
CA LEU A 87 -7.20 -7.22 13.24
C LEU A 87 -7.60 -5.79 13.60
N VAL A 88 -6.68 -5.00 14.15
CA VAL A 88 -6.99 -3.64 14.63
C VAL A 88 -6.72 -2.59 13.55
N HIS A 89 -5.58 -2.67 12.87
CA HIS A 89 -5.21 -1.63 11.90
C HIS A 89 -5.90 -1.84 10.55
N ARG A 90 -6.43 -3.04 10.27
CA ARG A 90 -7.15 -3.30 9.02
C ARG A 90 -8.35 -2.37 8.86
N GLN A 91 -9.15 -2.14 9.90
CA GLN A 91 -10.30 -1.24 9.78
C GLN A 91 -9.86 0.20 9.50
N ASP A 92 -8.83 0.68 10.20
CA ASP A 92 -8.30 2.03 10.00
C ASP A 92 -7.68 2.20 8.61
N ILE A 93 -6.97 1.18 8.11
CA ILE A 93 -6.42 1.12 6.76
C ILE A 93 -7.55 1.15 5.74
N THR A 94 -8.54 0.26 5.88
CA THR A 94 -9.70 0.19 4.99
C THR A 94 -10.44 1.51 4.96
N ASN A 95 -10.73 2.13 6.10
CA ASN A 95 -11.42 3.42 6.18
C ASN A 95 -10.63 4.51 5.46
N TYR A 96 -9.33 4.63 5.75
CA TYR A 96 -8.46 5.63 5.13
C TYR A 96 -8.32 5.43 3.62
N TRP A 97 -8.09 4.20 3.17
CA TRP A 97 -8.01 3.88 1.74
C TRP A 97 -9.35 4.10 1.03
N SER A 98 -10.46 3.77 1.69
CA SER A 98 -11.81 4.03 1.16
C SER A 98 -12.07 5.52 0.98
N GLU A 99 -11.67 6.36 1.94
CA GLU A 99 -11.79 7.81 1.84
C GLU A 99 -11.01 8.37 0.64
N LEU A 100 -9.75 7.95 0.47
CA LEU A 100 -8.92 8.36 -0.67
C LEU A 100 -9.48 7.87 -2.01
N ILE A 101 -9.85 6.59 -2.09
CA ILE A 101 -10.29 5.97 -3.34
C ILE A 101 -11.67 6.49 -3.75
N SER A 102 -12.61 6.62 -2.81
CA SER A 102 -13.96 7.12 -3.10
C SER A 102 -13.96 8.55 -3.63
N SER A 103 -13.06 9.40 -3.12
CA SER A 103 -12.89 10.79 -3.53
C SER A 103 -12.04 10.99 -4.80
N SER A 104 -11.52 9.90 -5.39
CA SER A 104 -10.73 9.91 -6.62
C SER A 104 -11.54 9.55 -7.86
N ASP A 105 -11.01 9.88 -9.04
CA ASP A 105 -11.57 9.50 -10.34
C ASP A 105 -11.07 8.13 -10.82
N ALA A 106 -9.88 7.72 -10.39
CA ALA A 106 -9.25 6.45 -10.77
C ALA A 106 -8.17 6.03 -9.76
N VAL A 107 -7.80 4.75 -9.81
CA VAL A 107 -6.69 4.18 -9.03
C VAL A 107 -5.61 3.67 -9.96
N ILE A 108 -4.37 4.09 -9.73
CA ILE A 108 -3.19 3.47 -10.32
C ILE A 108 -2.50 2.67 -9.22
N ILE A 109 -2.34 1.37 -9.44
CA ILE A 109 -1.50 0.50 -8.63
C ILE A 109 -0.16 0.40 -9.32
N GLY A 110 0.93 0.84 -8.71
CA GLY A 110 2.23 0.74 -9.37
C GLY A 110 3.43 1.11 -8.53
N GLY A 111 4.60 1.01 -9.16
CA GLY A 111 5.90 1.17 -8.52
C GLY A 111 6.68 -0.14 -8.41
N GLY A 112 7.91 -0.16 -8.92
CA GLY A 112 8.88 -1.25 -8.74
C GLY A 112 8.35 -2.66 -9.05
N GLN A 113 8.82 -3.61 -8.23
CA GLN A 113 8.53 -5.05 -8.30
C GLN A 113 7.33 -5.50 -7.46
N LEU A 114 6.34 -4.63 -7.23
CA LEU A 114 5.18 -4.94 -6.35
C LEU A 114 4.40 -6.20 -6.76
N LEU A 115 4.36 -6.54 -8.05
CA LEU A 115 3.65 -7.71 -8.57
C LEU A 115 4.52 -8.98 -8.59
N THR A 116 5.84 -8.83 -8.58
CA THR A 116 6.80 -9.94 -8.59
C THR A 116 7.36 -10.24 -7.20
N ASP A 117 7.04 -9.42 -6.19
CA ASP A 117 7.35 -9.78 -4.81
C ASP A 117 6.58 -11.05 -4.40
N THR A 118 7.36 -12.08 -4.08
CA THR A 118 6.87 -13.39 -3.63
C THR A 118 6.42 -13.36 -2.18
N SER A 119 6.69 -12.28 -1.45
CA SER A 119 6.16 -12.06 -0.12
C SER A 119 4.65 -11.80 -0.20
N ALA A 120 3.84 -12.69 0.37
CA ALA A 120 2.37 -12.62 0.29
C ALA A 120 1.74 -11.36 0.91
N GLY A 121 2.54 -10.47 1.52
CA GLY A 121 2.09 -9.26 2.18
C GLY A 121 1.54 -8.21 1.21
N PHE A 122 2.16 -8.03 0.05
CA PHE A 122 1.69 -7.04 -0.93
C PHE A 122 0.42 -7.49 -1.64
N LEU A 123 0.30 -8.77 -2.00
CA LEU A 123 -0.88 -9.29 -2.69
C LEU A 123 -2.18 -9.06 -1.92
N THR A 124 -2.18 -9.27 -0.59
CA THR A 124 -3.37 -9.02 0.24
C THR A 124 -3.78 -7.55 0.24
N LYS A 125 -2.79 -6.65 0.30
CA LYS A 125 -3.03 -5.20 0.29
C LYS A 125 -3.54 -4.73 -1.07
N LEU A 126 -2.98 -5.27 -2.15
CA LEU A 126 -3.48 -5.05 -3.51
C LEU A 126 -4.91 -5.55 -3.67
N ALA A 127 -5.25 -6.71 -3.09
CA ALA A 127 -6.62 -7.23 -3.12
C ALA A 127 -7.59 -6.28 -2.42
N LEU A 128 -7.22 -5.78 -1.25
CA LEU A 128 -8.03 -4.78 -0.53
C LEU A 128 -8.22 -3.49 -1.34
N ILE A 129 -7.17 -2.97 -2.00
CA ILE A 129 -7.28 -1.79 -2.86
C ILE A 129 -8.23 -2.06 -4.02
N THR A 130 -8.12 -3.22 -4.67
CA THR A 130 -9.01 -3.62 -5.76
C THR A 130 -10.46 -3.78 -5.29
N ASP A 131 -10.68 -4.38 -4.13
CA ASP A 131 -12.02 -4.55 -3.55
C ASP A 131 -12.67 -3.18 -3.29
N ILE A 132 -11.94 -2.26 -2.66
CA ILE A 132 -12.41 -0.89 -2.39
C ILE A 132 -12.69 -0.15 -3.71
N ALA A 133 -11.79 -0.24 -4.69
CA ALA A 133 -11.98 0.41 -5.98
C ALA A 133 -13.21 -0.13 -6.72
N ASN A 134 -13.43 -1.45 -6.69
CA ASN A 134 -14.63 -2.07 -7.26
C ASN A 134 -15.90 -1.62 -6.52
N GLU A 135 -15.88 -1.57 -5.18
CA GLU A 135 -17.00 -1.08 -4.36
C GLU A 135 -17.44 0.34 -4.78
N PHE A 136 -16.47 1.22 -5.05
CA PHE A 136 -16.72 2.59 -5.49
C PHE A 136 -16.75 2.76 -7.02
N ASN A 137 -16.78 1.67 -7.80
CA ASN A 137 -16.77 1.67 -9.27
C ASN A 137 -15.65 2.54 -9.88
N LYS A 138 -14.46 2.51 -9.27
CA LYS A 138 -13.30 3.27 -9.73
C LYS A 138 -12.50 2.45 -10.73
N PRO A 139 -12.14 3.02 -11.90
CA PRO A 139 -11.28 2.35 -12.85
C PRO A 139 -9.88 2.14 -12.24
N ILE A 140 -9.29 0.98 -12.53
CA ILE A 140 -7.99 0.57 -12.00
C ILE A 140 -6.99 0.44 -13.16
N CYS A 141 -5.81 1.01 -13.01
CA CYS A 141 -4.68 0.74 -13.88
C CYS A 141 -3.54 0.16 -13.07
N ILE A 142 -2.88 -0.87 -13.60
CA ILE A 142 -1.72 -1.48 -12.96
C ILE A 142 -0.48 -1.17 -13.80
N LEU A 143 0.49 -0.49 -13.17
CA LEU A 143 1.77 -0.10 -13.74
C LEU A 143 2.91 -0.81 -13.01
N GLY A 144 3.48 -1.84 -13.66
CA GLY A 144 4.64 -2.56 -13.16
C GLY A 144 5.92 -2.14 -13.89
N CYS A 145 6.99 -1.87 -13.13
CA CYS A 145 8.33 -1.64 -13.67
C CYS A 145 9.33 -2.42 -12.83
N GLY A 146 9.76 -3.60 -13.31
CA GLY A 146 10.65 -4.47 -12.56
C GLY A 146 11.39 -5.45 -13.47
N VAL A 147 12.48 -6.02 -12.93
CA VAL A 147 13.31 -7.01 -13.63
C VAL A 147 13.15 -8.33 -12.88
N GLY A 148 12.25 -9.21 -13.30
CA GLY A 148 11.91 -10.42 -12.54
C GLY A 148 11.25 -11.50 -13.39
N SER A 149 11.21 -12.72 -12.83
CA SER A 149 10.56 -13.89 -13.42
C SER A 149 9.02 -13.73 -13.48
N GLU A 150 8.37 -14.66 -14.19
CA GLU A 150 6.93 -14.69 -14.42
C GLU A 150 6.06 -14.36 -13.20
N LEU A 151 4.94 -13.67 -13.45
CA LEU A 151 3.89 -13.40 -12.47
C LEU A 151 3.42 -14.69 -11.79
N SER A 152 3.38 -14.69 -10.46
CA SER A 152 2.80 -15.82 -9.70
C SER A 152 1.36 -16.10 -10.13
N SER A 153 0.93 -17.36 -10.14
CA SER A 153 -0.43 -17.75 -10.54
C SER A 153 -1.52 -17.06 -9.70
N LYS A 154 -1.20 -16.68 -8.45
CA LYS A 154 -2.08 -15.92 -7.57
C LYS A 154 -2.25 -14.47 -8.04
N ALA A 155 -1.17 -13.81 -8.45
CA ALA A 155 -1.24 -12.49 -9.07
C ALA A 155 -2.06 -12.55 -10.36
N GLN A 156 -1.83 -13.54 -11.22
CA GLN A 156 -2.60 -13.73 -12.45
C GLN A 156 -4.11 -13.89 -12.20
N LYS A 157 -4.50 -14.62 -11.14
CA LYS A 157 -5.92 -14.80 -10.79
C LYS A 157 -6.56 -13.50 -10.31
N MET A 158 -5.88 -12.72 -9.47
CA MET A 158 -6.37 -11.41 -9.03
C MET A 158 -6.53 -10.43 -10.20
N LEU A 159 -5.60 -10.46 -11.16
CA LEU A 159 -5.66 -9.61 -12.35
C LEU A 159 -6.87 -9.93 -13.24
N LYS A 160 -7.26 -11.21 -13.31
CA LYS A 160 -8.42 -11.66 -14.11
C LYS A 160 -9.77 -11.29 -13.51
N SER A 161 -9.86 -10.99 -12.21
CA SER A 161 -11.14 -10.71 -11.54
C SER A 161 -11.57 -9.23 -11.56
N SER A 162 -10.71 -8.32 -12.00
CA SER A 162 -11.02 -6.88 -12.05
C SER A 162 -11.47 -6.46 -13.46
N GLU A 163 -12.77 -6.23 -13.66
CA GLU A 163 -13.38 -5.85 -14.95
C GLU A 163 -12.85 -4.51 -15.52
N PHE A 164 -12.29 -3.64 -14.68
CA PHE A 164 -11.79 -2.32 -15.08
C PHE A 164 -10.27 -2.21 -15.15
N CYS A 165 -9.54 -3.33 -15.08
CA CYS A 165 -8.09 -3.31 -15.00
C CYS A 165 -7.41 -3.23 -16.37
N LYS A 166 -6.70 -2.12 -16.63
CA LYS A 166 -5.71 -2.03 -17.70
C LYS A 166 -4.32 -2.28 -17.14
N ILE A 167 -3.67 -3.31 -17.66
CA ILE A 167 -2.31 -3.69 -17.28
C ILE A 167 -1.35 -3.14 -18.32
N CYS A 168 -0.35 -2.36 -17.89
CA CYS A 168 0.78 -1.98 -18.73
C CYS A 168 2.07 -2.49 -18.07
N PHE A 169 2.65 -3.54 -18.64
CA PHE A 169 3.99 -4.00 -18.28
C PHE A 169 5.02 -3.34 -19.20
N PHE A 170 6.02 -2.69 -18.61
CA PHE A 170 7.24 -2.33 -19.30
C PHE A 170 8.33 -3.33 -18.92
N GLU A 171 8.42 -4.42 -19.68
CA GLU A 171 9.62 -5.26 -19.69
C GLU A 171 10.67 -4.56 -20.55
N ARG A 172 11.84 -4.27 -19.98
CA ARG A 172 13.03 -3.98 -20.79
C ARG A 172 13.68 -5.30 -21.17
N PHE A 173 13.81 -5.51 -22.47
CA PHE A 173 14.67 -6.50 -23.14
C PHE A 173 16.10 -6.47 -22.62
#